data_AF-A0A1J8QIL8-F1
#
_entry.id   AF-A0A1J8QIL8-F1
#
_cell.length_a   1.000
_cell.length_b   1.000
_cell.length_c   1.000
_cell.angle_alpha   90.00
_cell.angle_beta   90.00
_cell.angle_gamma   90.00
#
_symmetry.space_group_name_H-M   'P 1'
#
loop_
_entity.id
_entity.type
_entity.pdbx_description
1 polymer ?
#
loop_
_entity_poly.entity_id
_entity_poly.type
_entity_poly.pdbx_seq_one_letter_code
_entity_poly.pdbx_strand_id
1 'polypeptide(L)' 'MRESCGEEVASKVGTVWGIDKEGQLHGVWRHCGHDGLWFALGHLSLSRSHSLHLAMQIKAIEEGILNKADVVI' A
#
# COMPACT_ATOMS: atom_id res chain seq x y z
N MET A 1 12.63 0.61 -8.03
CA MET A 1 12.07 1.78 -7.32
C MET A 1 13.04 2.95 -7.31
N ARG A 2 14.21 2.84 -6.65
CA ARG A 2 15.23 3.92 -6.61
C ARG A 2 15.70 4.37 -8.00
N GLU A 3 15.98 3.41 -8.89
CA GLU A 3 16.44 3.73 -10.26
C GLU A 3 15.35 4.39 -11.13
N SER A 4 14.09 3.98 -10.99
CA SER A 4 13.00 4.44 -11.86
C SER A 4 12.31 5.70 -11.36
N CYS A 5 12.15 5.84 -10.03
CA CYS A 5 11.38 6.92 -9.39
C CYS A 5 12.27 7.89 -8.62
N GLY A 6 13.58 7.64 -8.56
CA GLY A 6 14.52 8.45 -7.81
C GLY A 6 14.56 8.15 -6.31
N GLU A 7 15.57 8.74 -5.67
CA GLU A 7 15.85 8.56 -4.24
C GLU A 7 14.74 9.14 -3.36
N GLU A 8 14.18 10.28 -3.73
CA GLU A 8 13.14 10.98 -2.94
C GLU A 8 11.90 10.11 -2.74
N VAL A 9 11.36 9.54 -3.82
CA VAL A 9 10.16 8.69 -3.75
C VAL A 9 10.48 7.40 -3.00
N ALA A 10 11.63 6.78 -3.30
CA ALA A 10 12.02 5.54 -2.66
C ALA A 10 12.27 5.67 -1.15
N SER A 11 12.71 6.84 -0.67
CA SER A 11 12.93 7.10 0.75
C SER A 11 11.64 7.14 1.58
N LYS A 12 10.51 7.46 0.95
CA LYS A 12 9.18 7.54 1.59
C LYS A 12 8.47 6.18 1.62
N VAL A 13 8.89 5.24 0.78
CA VAL A 13 8.29 3.90 0.72
C VAL A 13 8.84 3.03 1.84
N GLY A 14 7.93 2.47 2.65
CA GLY A 14 8.26 1.53 3.72
C GLY A 14 8.61 0.13 3.22
N THR A 15 8.65 -0.85 4.13
CA THR A 15 8.87 -2.25 3.76
C THR A 15 7.75 -2.72 2.83
N VAL A 16 8.12 -3.25 1.67
CA VAL A 16 7.19 -3.85 0.72
C VAL A 16 7.42 -5.35 0.76
N TRP A 17 6.32 -6.10 0.90
CA TRP A 17 6.32 -7.56 1.07
C TRP A 17 6.74 -8.04 2.47
N GLY A 18 6.44 -9.31 2.77
CA GLY A 18 6.53 -9.86 4.12
C GLY A 18 5.21 -9.72 4.88
N ILE A 19 5.18 -10.27 6.09
CA ILE A 19 3.98 -10.35 6.93
C ILE A 19 4.25 -9.58 8.22
N ASP A 20 3.33 -8.70 8.59
CA ASP A 20 3.36 -7.98 9.86
C ASP A 20 2.96 -8.89 11.04
N LYS A 21 3.00 -8.34 12.26
CA LYS A 21 2.65 -9.10 13.48
C LYS A 21 1.20 -9.58 13.50
N GLU A 22 0.33 -8.98 12.69
CA GLU A 22 -1.10 -9.28 12.59
C GLU A 22 -1.41 -10.21 11.41
N GLY A 23 -0.38 -10.69 10.70
CA GLY A 23 -0.56 -11.63 9.59
C GLY A 23 -0.85 -10.97 8.24
N GLN A 24 -0.72 -9.64 8.13
CA GLN A 24 -1.07 -8.90 6.92
C GLN A 24 0.18 -8.53 6.09
N LEU A 25 0.01 -8.32 4.77
CA LEU A 25 1.11 -8.03 3.85
C LEU A 25 1.60 -6.58 3.94
N HIS A 26 2.88 -6.37 4.24
CA HIS A 26 3.45 -5.01 4.34
C HIS A 26 3.45 -4.27 3.00
N GLY A 27 2.89 -3.05 2.99
CA GLY A 27 2.97 -2.13 1.86
C GLY A 27 2.35 -2.62 0.54
N VAL A 28 1.68 -3.77 0.53
CA VAL A 28 1.01 -4.36 -0.64
C VAL A 28 -0.48 -4.44 -0.38
N TRP A 29 -1.28 -3.95 -1.33
CA TRP A 29 -2.73 -3.78 -1.20
C TRP A 29 -3.16 -2.87 -0.03
N ARG A 30 -2.21 -2.10 0.50
CA ARG A 30 -2.31 -1.15 1.61
C ARG A 30 -1.35 0.03 1.35
N HIS A 31 -1.44 1.08 2.18
CA HIS A 31 -0.61 2.28 2.01
C HIS A 31 0.86 1.95 2.23
N CYS A 32 1.72 2.32 1.30
CA CYS A 32 3.15 1.96 1.32
C CYS A 32 4.05 3.05 1.91
N GLY A 33 3.49 4.10 2.50
CA GLY A 33 4.23 5.25 3.04
C GLY A 33 4.34 6.43 2.08
N HIS A 34 4.09 6.24 0.78
CA HIS A 34 4.09 7.32 -0.22
C HIS A 34 2.67 7.65 -0.71
N ASP A 35 2.36 8.95 -0.78
CA ASP A 35 1.08 9.44 -1.26
C ASP A 35 0.87 9.22 -2.76
N GLY A 36 -0.24 8.58 -3.12
CA GLY A 36 -0.57 8.33 -4.53
C GLY A 36 0.19 7.15 -5.16
N LEU A 37 0.97 6.40 -4.38
CA LEU A 37 1.62 5.18 -4.84
C LEU A 37 1.05 3.97 -4.10
N TRP A 38 0.71 2.93 -4.85
CA TRP A 38 0.11 1.70 -4.32
C TRP A 38 0.70 0.48 -5.01
N PHE A 39 1.01 -0.57 -4.24
CA PHE A 39 1.54 -1.81 -4.78
C PHE A 39 0.46 -2.88 -4.84
N ALA A 40 0.19 -3.36 -6.06
CA ALA A 40 -0.67 -4.48 -6.37
C ALA A 40 0.20 -5.67 -6.80
N LEU A 41 0.78 -6.38 -5.82
CA LEU A 41 1.72 -7.48 -6.08
C LEU A 41 1.09 -8.84 -5.76
N GLY A 42 1.65 -9.89 -6.37
CA GLY A 42 1.23 -11.28 -6.18
C GLY A 42 0.50 -11.86 -7.38
N HIS A 43 -0.19 -12.97 -7.16
CA HIS A 43 -0.87 -13.73 -8.21
C HIS A 43 -2.32 -13.27 -8.34
N LEU A 44 -3.02 -13.74 -9.39
CA LEU A 44 -4.40 -13.36 -9.66
C LEU A 44 -5.36 -13.60 -8.47
N SER A 45 -5.13 -14.61 -7.65
CA SER A 45 -5.92 -14.87 -6.44
C SER A 45 -5.83 -13.72 -5.42
N LEU A 46 -4.61 -13.19 -5.19
CA LEU A 46 -4.40 -12.03 -4.33
C LEU A 46 -5.02 -10.79 -4.96
N SER A 47 -4.76 -10.54 -6.25
CA SER A 47 -5.34 -9.37 -6.92
C SER A 47 -6.86 -9.37 -6.88
N ARG A 48 -7.50 -10.52 -7.13
CA ARG A 48 -8.96 -10.65 -7.07
C ARG A 48 -9.50 -10.35 -5.67
N SER A 49 -8.83 -10.82 -4.64
CA SER A 49 -9.30 -10.69 -3.26
C SER A 49 -9.06 -9.29 -2.70
N HIS A 50 -7.94 -8.66 -3.05
CA HIS A 50 -7.50 -7.41 -2.42
C HIS A 50 -7.82 -6.13 -3.22
N SER A 51 -8.14 -6.22 -4.52
CA SER A 51 -8.40 -5.01 -5.33
C SER A 51 -9.57 -4.17 -4.78
N LEU A 52 -10.66 -4.82 -4.33
CA LEU A 52 -11.78 -4.10 -3.74
C LEU A 52 -11.39 -3.42 -2.42
N HIS A 53 -10.65 -4.13 -1.56
CA HIS A 53 -10.17 -3.59 -0.29
C HIS A 53 -9.25 -2.39 -0.51
N LEU A 54 -8.35 -2.46 -1.51
CA LEU A 54 -7.48 -1.36 -1.88
C LEU A 54 -8.28 -0.15 -2.40
N ALA A 55 -9.24 -0.38 -3.30
CA ALA A 55 -10.09 0.68 -3.83
C ALA A 55 -10.92 1.37 -2.74
N MET A 56 -11.47 0.61 -1.79
CA MET A 56 -12.21 1.15 -0.66
C MET A 56 -11.32 1.98 0.28
N GLN A 57 -10.10 1.52 0.56
CA GLN A 57 -9.12 2.30 1.34
C GLN A 57 -8.78 3.62 0.65
N ILE A 58 -8.46 3.58 -0.65
CA ILE A 58 -8.18 4.79 -1.44
C ILE A 58 -9.38 5.75 -1.37
N LYS A 59 -10.59 5.25 -1.61
CA LYS A 59 -11.80 6.07 -1.57
C LYS A 59 -12.05 6.68 -0.19
N ALA A 60 -11.88 5.90 0.88
CA ALA A 60 -12.05 6.39 2.25
C ALA A 60 -11.01 7.47 2.59
N ILE A 61 -9.78 7.36 2.09
CA ILE A 61 -8.75 8.39 2.24
C ILE A 61 -9.12 9.66 1.48
N GLU A 62 -9.60 9.55 0.23
CA GLU A 62 -10.02 10.70 -0.57
C GLU A 62 -11.21 11.45 0.04
N GLU A 63 -12.15 10.74 0.67
CA GLU A 63 -13.30 11.31 1.37
C GLU A 63 -12.96 11.80 2.79
N GLY A 64 -11.71 11.65 3.25
CA GLY A 64 -11.28 12.06 4.59
C GLY A 64 -11.83 11.21 5.74
N ILE A 65 -12.35 10.01 5.44
CA ILE A 65 -12.87 9.05 6.42
C ILE A 65 -11.72 8.32 7.12
N LEU A 66 -10.63 8.07 6.40
CA LEU A 66 -9.47 7.31 6.86
C LEU A 66 -8.20 8.16 6.70
N ASN A 67 -7.39 8.30 7.74
CA ASN A 67 -6.09 8.95 7.59
C ASN A 67 -5.07 7.95 7.06
N LYS A 68 -4.19 8.41 6.18
CA LYS A 68 -3.14 7.56 5.60
C LYS A 68 -2.24 6.93 6.67
N ALA A 69 -1.96 7.67 7.74
CA ALA A 69 -1.16 7.20 8.87
C ALA A 69 -1.79 5.97 9.59
N ASP A 70 -3.12 5.85 9.57
CA ASP A 70 -3.85 4.76 10.22
C ASP A 70 -3.77 3.44 9.42
N VAL A 71 -3.27 3.51 8.17
CA VAL A 71 -3.20 2.39 7.22
C VAL A 71 -1.77 1.88 7.03
N VAL A 72 -0.78 2.59 7.58
CA VAL A 72 0.63 2.19 7.51
C VAL A 72 0.90 1.12 8.57
N ILE A 73 0.85 -0.15 8.16
CA ILE A 73 1.37 -1.29 8.92
C ILE A 73 2.26 -2.14 8.02
#